data_AF-A0AAU7ZLU7-F1
#
_entry.id   AF-A0AAU7ZLU7-F1
#
_cell.length_a   1.000
_cell.length_b   1.000
_cell.length_c   1.000
_cell.angle_alpha   90.00
_cell.angle_beta   90.00
_cell.angle_gamma   90.00
#
_symmetry.space_group_name_H-M   'P 1'
#
loop_
_entity.id
_entity.type
_entity.pdbx_description
1 polymer ?
#
loop_
_entity_poly.entity_id
_entity_poly.type
_entity_poly.pdbx_seq_one_letter_code
_entity_poly.pdbx_strand_id
1 'polypeptide(L)'
;MRTLESFSDADFKRTIWSALRLLVVITAIAAPVIWWKMGWQSAVLLLVGSLISGSGLFEWLRLMTAVMVRMDGGGKVKPMGLILFGFFLRLGLTVVLLYVSLKILNGSVYALAAGLALGVFALTVEGLRLMKAWTV
;
A
#
# COMPACT_ATOMS: atom_id res chain seq x y z
N MET A 1 23.11 5.66 -19.44
CA MET A 1 22.99 4.86 -18.20
C MET A 1 22.79 5.82 -17.04
N ARG A 2 21.66 5.77 -16.34
CA ARG A 2 21.41 6.57 -15.14
C ARG A 2 21.99 5.82 -13.94
N THR A 3 22.95 6.40 -13.23
CA THR A 3 23.54 5.82 -12.00
C THR A 3 22.52 5.90 -10.86
N LEU A 4 22.59 5.00 -9.87
CA LEU A 4 21.70 4.99 -8.69
C LEU A 4 21.67 6.36 -7.97
N GLU A 5 22.73 7.15 -8.11
CA GLU A 5 22.86 8.54 -7.60
C GLU A 5 21.85 9.52 -8.23
N SER A 6 21.27 9.20 -9.38
CA SER A 6 20.24 10.03 -10.02
C SER A 6 18.81 9.70 -9.58
N PHE A 7 18.63 8.75 -8.64
CA PHE A 7 17.32 8.38 -8.12
C PHE A 7 16.69 9.58 -7.42
N SER A 8 15.60 10.08 -7.99
CA SER A 8 14.92 11.27 -7.51
C SER A 8 13.70 10.91 -6.68
N ASP A 9 13.33 11.79 -5.74
CA ASP A 9 12.05 11.78 -5.03
C ASP A 9 10.85 11.66 -5.97
N ALA A 10 10.95 12.22 -7.18
CA ALA A 10 9.91 12.12 -8.19
C ALA A 10 9.70 10.67 -8.67
N ASP A 11 10.78 9.92 -8.85
CA ASP A 11 10.74 8.50 -9.24
C ASP A 11 10.17 7.65 -8.11
N PHE A 12 10.58 7.93 -6.85
CA PHE A 12 9.99 7.27 -5.68
C PHE A 12 8.48 7.49 -5.60
N LYS A 13 8.02 8.74 -5.64
CA LYS A 13 6.59 9.09 -5.56
C LYS A 13 5.80 8.44 -6.70
N ARG A 14 6.35 8.48 -7.92
CA ARG A 14 5.74 7.85 -9.10
C ARG A 14 5.58 6.35 -8.92
N THR A 15 6.61 5.65 -8.44
CA THR A 15 6.57 4.20 -8.21
C THR A 15 5.50 3.82 -7.19
N ILE A 16 5.39 4.54 -6.06
CA ILE A 16 4.33 4.26 -5.08
C ILE A 16 2.94 4.50 -5.65
N TRP A 17 2.73 5.59 -6.40
CA TRP A 17 1.44 5.85 -7.04
C TRP A 17 1.07 4.82 -8.10
N SER A 18 2.04 4.36 -8.89
CA SER A 18 1.83 3.26 -9.83
C SER A 18 1.48 1.96 -9.10
N ALA A 19 2.14 1.67 -7.97
CA ALA A 19 1.86 0.47 -7.19
C ALA A 19 0.46 0.52 -6.56
N LEU A 20 0.05 1.67 -6.02
CA LEU A 20 -1.32 1.89 -5.54
C LEU A 20 -2.35 1.69 -6.66
N ARG A 21 -2.09 2.23 -7.85
CA ARG A 21 -2.96 2.04 -9.02
C ARG A 21 -3.05 0.56 -9.40
N LEU A 22 -1.92 -0.14 -9.44
CA LEU A 22 -1.88 -1.57 -9.77
C LEU A 22 -2.65 -2.40 -8.73
N LEU A 23 -2.47 -2.11 -7.44
CA LEU A 23 -3.24 -2.72 -6.35
C LEU A 23 -4.74 -2.52 -6.54
N VAL A 24 -5.18 -1.30 -6.85
CA VAL A 24 -6.60 -0.99 -7.07
C VAL A 24 -7.14 -1.75 -8.27
N VAL A 25 -6.41 -1.79 -9.39
CA VAL A 25 -6.82 -2.53 -10.59
C VAL A 25 -6.95 -4.02 -10.31
N ILE A 26 -5.95 -4.63 -9.67
CA ILE A 26 -5.98 -6.06 -9.35
C ILE A 26 -7.12 -6.36 -8.38
N THR A 27 -7.30 -5.52 -7.36
CA THR A 27 -8.38 -5.66 -6.38
C THR A 27 -9.76 -5.57 -7.05
N ALA A 28 -9.95 -4.61 -7.96
CA ALA A 28 -11.21 -4.41 -8.68
C ALA A 28 -11.58 -5.61 -9.57
N ILE A 29 -10.59 -6.33 -10.09
CA ILE A 29 -10.79 -7.55 -10.89
C ILE A 29 -10.98 -8.78 -10.00
N ALA A 30 -10.14 -8.92 -8.96
CA ALA A 30 -10.15 -10.07 -8.07
C ALA A 30 -11.39 -10.11 -7.17
N ALA A 31 -11.93 -8.97 -6.74
CA ALA A 31 -13.09 -8.92 -5.86
C ALA A 31 -14.36 -9.57 -6.49
N PRO A 32 -14.76 -9.24 -7.74
CA PRO A 32 -15.84 -9.95 -8.44
C PRO A 32 -15.59 -11.45 -8.60
N VAL A 33 -14.34 -11.84 -8.91
CA VAL A 33 -13.97 -13.25 -9.10
C VAL A 33 -14.10 -14.03 -7.79
N ILE A 34 -13.59 -13.48 -6.68
CA ILE A 34 -13.72 -14.09 -5.36
C ILE A 34 -15.17 -14.10 -4.90
N TRP A 35 -15.93 -13.04 -5.16
CA TRP A 35 -17.36 -13.01 -4.81
C TRP A 35 -18.08 -14.17 -5.49
N TRP A 36 -17.89 -14.35 -6.79
CA TRP A 36 -18.53 -15.43 -7.54
C TRP A 36 -18.14 -16.82 -7.01
N LYS A 37 -16.88 -17.03 -6.64
CA LYS A 37 -16.35 -18.37 -6.29
C LYS A 37 -16.45 -18.74 -4.81
N MET A 38 -16.26 -17.77 -3.91
CA MET A 38 -16.09 -17.99 -2.48
C MET A 38 -17.06 -17.16 -1.62
N GLY A 39 -18.05 -16.51 -2.26
CA GLY A 39 -19.06 -15.71 -1.61
C GLY A 39 -18.62 -14.27 -1.32
N TRP A 40 -19.62 -13.44 -1.02
CA TRP A 40 -19.41 -12.01 -0.77
C TRP A 40 -18.56 -11.75 0.48
N GLN A 41 -18.62 -12.61 1.51
CA GLN A 41 -17.80 -12.44 2.72
C GLN A 41 -16.30 -12.50 2.40
N SER A 42 -15.89 -13.47 1.57
CA SER A 42 -14.50 -13.61 1.15
C SER A 42 -14.04 -12.45 0.27
N ALA A 43 -14.93 -11.92 -0.58
CA ALA A 43 -14.64 -10.73 -1.38
C ALA A 43 -14.43 -9.48 -0.50
N VAL A 44 -15.26 -9.29 0.54
CA VAL A 44 -15.08 -8.20 1.51
C VAL A 44 -13.77 -8.37 2.29
N LEU A 45 -13.39 -9.59 2.68
CA LEU A 45 -12.10 -9.85 3.32
C LEU A 45 -10.91 -9.49 2.41
N LEU A 46 -10.99 -9.79 1.12
CA LEU A 46 -10.00 -9.34 0.14
C LEU A 46 -9.91 -7.80 0.11
N LEU A 47 -11.05 -7.11 0.05
CA LEU A 47 -11.12 -5.65 0.06
C LEU A 47 -10.53 -5.06 1.35
N VAL A 48 -10.82 -5.65 2.51
CA VAL A 48 -10.24 -5.22 3.78
C VAL A 48 -8.72 -5.38 3.76
N GLY A 49 -8.21 -6.54 3.31
CA GLY A 49 -6.78 -6.77 3.19
C GLY A 49 -6.10 -5.80 2.23
N SER A 50 -6.70 -5.53 1.07
CA SER A 50 -6.13 -4.61 0.07
C SER A 50 -6.18 -3.15 0.53
N LEU A 51 -7.22 -2.74 1.27
CA LEU A 51 -7.29 -1.43 1.91
C LEU A 51 -6.22 -1.26 2.98
N ILE A 52 -6.00 -2.26 3.84
CA ILE A 52 -4.93 -2.25 4.83
C ILE A 52 -3.57 -2.12 4.13
N SER A 53 -3.31 -2.95 3.12
CA SER A 53 -2.04 -2.94 2.39
C SER A 53 -1.80 -1.61 1.67
N GLY A 54 -2.81 -1.11 0.95
CA GLY A 54 -2.74 0.17 0.23
C GLY A 54 -2.59 1.38 1.14
N SER A 55 -3.29 1.40 2.29
CA SER A 55 -3.09 2.46 3.29
C SER A 55 -1.66 2.46 3.85
N GLY A 56 -1.07 1.27 4.04
CA GLY A 56 0.33 1.11 4.41
C GLY A 56 1.29 1.74 3.41
N LEU A 57 1.07 1.50 2.11
CA LEU A 57 1.87 2.11 1.03
C LEU A 57 1.74 3.65 1.01
N PHE A 58 0.53 4.16 1.19
CA PHE A 58 0.27 5.59 1.19
C PHE A 58 0.91 6.29 2.39
N GLU A 59 0.88 5.68 3.58
CA GLU A 59 1.56 6.22 4.75
C GLU A 59 3.06 6.19 4.61
N TRP A 60 3.62 5.13 4.01
CA TRP A 60 5.04 5.08 3.69
C TRP A 60 5.46 6.24 2.77
N LEU A 61 4.67 6.52 1.73
CA LEU A 61 4.86 7.68 0.86
C LEU A 61 4.84 9.00 1.64
N ARG A 62 3.87 9.16 2.54
CA ARG A 62 3.72 10.37 3.36
C ARG A 62 4.89 10.56 4.32
N LEU A 63 5.37 9.49 4.95
CA LEU A 63 6.52 9.50 5.86
C LEU A 63 7.79 9.85 5.10
N MET A 64 8.10 9.14 4.02
CA MET A 64 9.31 9.38 3.22
C MET A 64 9.32 10.81 2.65
N THR A 65 8.17 11.29 2.14
CA THR A 65 8.06 12.67 1.65
C THR A 65 8.33 13.70 2.75
N ALA A 66 7.85 13.46 3.98
CA ALA A 66 8.10 14.36 5.10
C ALA A 66 9.56 14.35 5.56
N VAL A 67 10.21 13.19 5.52
CA VAL A 67 11.65 13.04 5.82
C VAL A 67 12.50 13.75 4.77
N MET A 68 12.21 13.57 3.47
CA MET A 68 12.90 14.24 2.36
C MET A 68 12.85 15.76 2.50
N VAL A 69 11.64 16.32 2.67
CA VAL A 69 11.47 17.79 2.88
C VAL A 69 12.22 18.30 4.11
N ARG A 70 12.34 17.48 5.16
CA ARG A 70 13.08 17.86 6.37
C ARG A 70 14.60 17.83 6.16
N MET A 71 15.10 16.92 5.33
CA MET A 71 16.51 16.81 4.94
C MET A 71 16.93 17.93 3.99
N ASP A 72 16.06 18.34 3.06
CA ASP A 72 16.32 19.41 2.08
C ASP A 72 16.30 20.83 2.67
N GLY A 73 16.13 20.97 4.00
CA GLY A 73 16.29 22.24 4.71
C GLY A 73 15.21 23.30 4.46
N GLY A 74 14.19 23.03 3.62
CA GLY A 74 13.24 24.06 3.19
C GLY A 74 11.81 23.57 2.97
N GLY A 75 10.94 23.75 3.96
CA GLY A 75 9.49 23.63 3.80
C GLY A 75 8.72 23.66 5.11
N LYS A 76 7.44 24.09 5.08
CA LYS A 76 6.51 23.98 6.21
C LYS A 76 6.37 22.51 6.61
N VAL A 77 7.17 22.09 7.57
CA VAL A 77 7.21 20.72 8.08
C VAL A 77 5.84 20.44 8.70
N LYS A 78 5.01 19.60 8.06
CA LYS A 78 3.87 19.00 8.77
C LYS A 78 4.45 18.35 10.02
N PRO A 79 3.90 18.62 11.22
CA PRO A 79 4.52 18.18 12.47
C PRO A 79 4.76 16.68 12.40
N MET A 80 6.03 16.26 12.46
CA MET A 80 6.43 14.86 12.34
C MET A 80 5.68 13.99 13.35
N GLY A 81 5.46 14.53 14.57
CA GLY A 81 4.64 13.90 15.61
C GLY A 81 3.21 13.59 15.17
N LEU A 82 2.57 14.44 14.34
CA LEU A 82 1.23 14.17 13.83
C LEU A 82 1.21 13.07 12.77
N ILE A 83 2.28 12.93 11.98
CA ILE A 83 2.41 11.86 11.00
C ILE A 83 2.67 10.53 11.71
N LEU A 84 3.57 10.51 12.69
CA LEU A 84 3.87 9.34 13.52
C LEU A 84 2.65 8.91 14.34
N PHE A 85 1.94 9.85 14.96
CA PHE A 85 0.70 9.55 15.67
C PHE A 85 -0.34 8.91 14.74
N GLY A 86 -0.52 9.46 13.53
CA GLY A 86 -1.39 8.88 12.52
C GLY A 86 -0.98 7.45 12.13
N PHE A 87 0.32 7.19 11.99
CA PHE A 87 0.86 5.86 11.69
C PHE A 87 0.53 4.84 12.79
N PHE A 88 0.79 5.17 14.06
CA PHE A 88 0.45 4.27 15.18
C PHE A 88 -1.06 4.08 15.34
N LEU A 89 -1.84 5.14 15.13
CA LEU A 89 -3.30 5.05 15.12
C LEU A 89 -3.77 4.10 14.02
N ARG A 90 -3.21 4.18 12.81
CA ARG A 90 -3.51 3.25 11.72
C ARG A 90 -3.10 1.82 12.05
N LEU A 91 -1.96 1.60 12.69
CA LEU A 91 -1.57 0.25 13.13
C LEU A 91 -2.60 -0.32 14.11
N GLY A 92 -3.04 0.47 15.09
CA GLY A 92 -4.11 0.07 16.01
C GLY A 92 -5.42 -0.24 15.27
N LEU A 93 -5.85 0.66 14.39
CA LEU A 93 -7.04 0.45 13.55
C LEU A 93 -6.94 -0.78 12.65
N THR A 94 -5.75 -1.08 12.13
CA THR A 94 -5.48 -2.27 11.31
C THR A 94 -5.72 -3.55 12.12
N VAL A 95 -5.20 -3.62 13.35
CA VAL A 95 -5.42 -4.78 14.24
C VAL A 95 -6.90 -4.94 14.55
N VAL A 96 -7.60 -3.84 14.85
CA VAL A 96 -9.05 -3.86 15.10
C VAL A 96 -9.82 -4.32 13.87
N LEU A 97 -9.50 -3.79 12.67
CA LEU A 97 -10.13 -4.19 11.41
C LEU A 97 -9.90 -5.67 11.09
N LEU A 98 -8.68 -6.18 11.29
CA LEU A 98 -8.37 -7.59 11.10
C LEU A 98 -9.18 -8.46 12.06
N TYR A 99 -9.23 -8.09 13.34
CA TYR A 99 -9.99 -8.84 14.34
C TYR A 99 -11.49 -8.84 14.04
N VAL A 100 -12.07 -7.66 13.82
CA VAL A 100 -13.51 -7.50 13.56
C VAL A 100 -13.90 -8.19 12.25
N SER A 101 -13.07 -8.07 11.21
CA SER A 101 -13.36 -8.70 9.93
C SER A 101 -13.37 -10.22 10.04
N LEU A 102 -12.37 -10.84 10.70
CA LEU A 102 -12.35 -12.30 10.89
C LEU A 102 -13.43 -12.78 11.87
N LYS A 103 -13.79 -11.97 12.86
CA LYS A 103 -14.82 -12.34 13.85
C LYS A 103 -16.23 -12.28 13.29
N ILE A 104 -16.53 -11.31 12.42
CA ILE A 104 -17.88 -11.09 11.88
C ILE A 104 -18.04 -11.78 10.53
N LEU A 105 -17.02 -11.71 9.67
CA LEU A 105 -17.05 -12.35 8.36
C LEU A 105 -16.46 -13.75 8.49
N ASN A 106 -17.34 -14.75 8.51
CA ASN A 106 -17.00 -16.17 8.37
C ASN A 106 -16.52 -16.53 6.94
N GLY A 107 -15.76 -15.65 6.30
CA GLY A 107 -15.18 -15.85 4.98
C GLY A 107 -13.79 -16.49 5.05
N SER A 108 -13.16 -16.67 3.88
CA SER A 108 -11.83 -17.27 3.81
C SER A 108 -10.73 -16.35 4.33
N VAL A 109 -9.96 -16.81 5.31
CA VAL A 109 -8.74 -16.14 5.82
C VAL A 109 -7.72 -15.93 4.69
N TYR A 110 -7.67 -16.84 3.71
CA TYR A 110 -6.77 -16.73 2.57
C TYR A 110 -7.11 -15.54 1.67
N ALA A 111 -8.38 -15.14 1.59
CA ALA A 111 -8.78 -13.95 0.83
C ALA A 111 -8.25 -12.66 1.49
N LEU A 112 -8.32 -12.58 2.82
CA LEU A 112 -7.72 -11.50 3.60
C LEU A 112 -6.20 -11.44 3.41
N ALA A 113 -5.53 -12.59 3.55
CA ALA A 113 -4.09 -12.71 3.37
C ALA A 113 -3.65 -12.31 1.94
N ALA A 114 -4.42 -12.74 0.92
CA ALA A 114 -4.19 -12.33 -0.46
C ALA A 114 -4.29 -10.80 -0.62
N GLY A 115 -5.33 -10.18 -0.04
CA GLY A 115 -5.49 -8.72 -0.05
C GLY A 115 -4.31 -7.99 0.59
N LEU A 116 -3.81 -8.49 1.72
CA LEU A 116 -2.62 -7.94 2.39
C LEU A 116 -1.36 -8.07 1.52
N ALA A 117 -1.17 -9.24 0.89
CA ALA A 117 -0.03 -9.51 0.03
C ALA A 117 -0.02 -8.67 -1.26
N LEU A 118 -1.18 -8.21 -1.74
CA LEU A 118 -1.29 -7.43 -2.98
C LEU A 118 -0.45 -6.15 -2.98
N GLY A 119 -0.30 -5.45 -1.85
CA GLY A 119 0.56 -4.25 -1.81
C GLY A 119 2.04 -4.57 -1.92
N VAL A 120 2.51 -5.65 -1.31
CA VAL A 120 3.89 -6.14 -1.47
C VAL A 120 4.14 -6.56 -2.92
N PHE A 121 3.19 -7.27 -3.51
CA PHE A 121 3.25 -7.67 -4.91
C PHE A 121 3.29 -6.44 -5.84
N ALA A 122 2.39 -5.48 -5.65
CA ALA A 122 2.30 -4.30 -6.50
C ALA A 122 3.56 -3.43 -6.41
N LEU A 123 4.11 -3.25 -5.21
CA LEU A 123 5.40 -2.57 -5.04
C LEU A 123 6.54 -3.30 -5.73
N THR A 124 6.62 -4.62 -5.58
CA THR A 124 7.68 -5.42 -6.19
C THR A 124 7.64 -5.29 -7.72
N VAL A 125 6.46 -5.42 -8.32
CA VAL A 125 6.28 -5.28 -9.78
C VAL A 125 6.70 -3.90 -10.27
N GLU A 126 6.26 -2.84 -9.61
CA GLU A 126 6.60 -1.47 -10.02
C GLU A 126 8.07 -1.11 -9.75
N GLY A 127 8.66 -1.66 -8.67
CA GLY A 127 10.10 -1.55 -8.41
C GLY A 127 10.94 -2.21 -9.51
N LEU A 128 10.56 -3.41 -9.95
CA LEU A 128 11.22 -4.09 -11.08
C LEU A 128 11.02 -3.33 -12.40
N ARG A 129 9.83 -2.75 -12.64
CA ARG A 129 9.57 -1.90 -13.82
C ARG A 129 10.45 -0.67 -13.83
N LEU A 130 10.64 -0.04 -12.67
CA LEU A 130 11.54 1.10 -12.52
C LEU A 130 12.98 0.69 -12.84
N MET A 131 13.48 -0.40 -12.24
CA MET A 131 14.83 -0.90 -12.52
C MET A 131 15.03 -1.18 -14.01
N LYS A 132 14.06 -1.84 -14.65
CA LYS A 132 14.13 -2.13 -16.09
C LYS A 132 14.18 -0.85 -16.93
N ALA A 133 13.40 0.17 -16.59
CA ALA A 133 13.40 1.46 -17.28
C ALA A 133 14.72 2.25 -17.12
N TRP A 134 15.57 1.87 -16.18
CA TRP A 134 16.87 2.49 -15.93
C TRP A 134 18.04 1.72 -16.56
N THR A 135 17.88 0.41 -16.76
CA THR A 135 18.88 -0.47 -17.37
C THR A 135 18.82 -0.53 -18.89
N VAL A 136 17.68 -0.17 -19.50
CA VAL A 136 17.48 -0.07 -20.96
C VAL A 136 17.72 1.36 -21.40
#